data_AF-A0A830D9C6-F1
#
_entry.id   AF-A0A830D9C6-F1
#
_cell.length_a   1.000
_cell.length_b   1.000
_cell.length_c   1.000
_cell.angle_alpha   90.00
_cell.angle_beta   90.00
_cell.angle_gamma   90.00
#
_symmetry.space_group_name_H-M   'P 1'
#
loop_
_entity.id
_entity.type
_entity.pdbx_description
1 polymer ?
#
loop_
_entity_poly.entity_id
_entity_poly.type
_entity_poly.pdbx_seq_one_letter_code
_entity_poly.pdbx_strand_id
1 'polypeptide(L)'
;MKTIAKRVLGVEGDTVEFLADPSRSDLSTSLVVPKGLVWIQGDNIYSSNDSRQLGPIAYGLVLGKVFCRVWPPQDFGRLGK
;
A
#
# COMPACT_ATOMS: atom_id res chain seq x y z
N MET A 1 -5.77 -8.85 18.12
CA MET A 1 -5.28 -8.73 16.73
C MET A 1 -5.51 -7.30 16.27
N LYS A 2 -4.48 -6.63 15.73
CA LYS A 2 -4.58 -5.26 15.22
C LYS A 2 -4.66 -5.31 13.70
N THR A 3 -5.78 -4.92 13.13
CA THR A 3 -5.96 -4.78 11.68
C THR A 3 -5.54 -3.37 11.26
N ILE A 4 -4.80 -3.26 10.15
CA ILE A 4 -4.40 -1.98 9.56
C ILE A 4 -5.00 -1.84 8.17
N ALA A 5 -5.41 -0.62 7.82
CA ALA A 5 -5.80 -0.26 6.46
C ALA A 5 -4.63 0.47 5.79
N LYS A 6 -4.22 -0.01 4.62
CA LYS A 6 -3.12 0.57 3.81
C LYS A 6 -3.55 0.57 2.34
N ARG A 7 -2.88 1.37 1.52
CA ARG A 7 -3.11 1.42 0.07
C ARG A 7 -2.28 0.32 -0.59
N VAL A 8 -2.89 -0.42 -1.51
CA VAL A 8 -2.16 -1.31 -2.42
C VAL A 8 -1.62 -0.45 -3.56
N LEU A 9 -0.29 -0.45 -3.76
CA LEU A 9 0.33 0.26 -4.87
C LEU A 9 0.66 -0.67 -6.05
N GLY A 10 0.89 -1.95 -5.79
CA GLY A 10 1.20 -2.93 -6.83
C GLY A 10 0.79 -4.33 -6.43
N VAL A 11 0.49 -5.13 -7.45
CA VAL A 11 0.11 -6.54 -7.35
C VAL A 11 1.14 -7.42 -8.07
N GLU A 12 1.01 -8.74 -7.98
CA GLU A 12 1.85 -9.70 -8.71
C GLU A 12 2.18 -9.24 -10.14
N GLY A 13 3.47 -9.16 -10.44
CA GLY A 13 3.99 -8.76 -11.74
C GLY A 13 4.19 -7.25 -11.93
N ASP A 14 3.62 -6.41 -11.07
CA ASP A 14 3.84 -4.96 -11.13
C ASP A 14 5.26 -4.61 -10.69
N THR A 15 5.87 -3.65 -11.38
CA THR A 15 7.09 -2.99 -10.92
C THR A 15 6.69 -1.78 -10.08
N VAL A 16 7.09 -1.78 -8.81
CA VAL A 16 6.87 -0.68 -7.88
C VAL A 16 8.18 0.06 -7.62
N GLU A 17 8.16 1.38 -7.75
CA GLU A 17 9.25 2.26 -7.34
C GLU A 17 8.93 2.86 -5.98
N PHE A 18 9.87 2.79 -5.05
CA PHE A 18 9.71 3.32 -3.71
C PHE A 18 11.01 3.89 -3.17
N LEU A 19 10.90 4.84 -2.24
CA LEU A 19 12.04 5.37 -1.50
C LEU A 19 12.38 4.41 -0.37
N ALA A 20 13.61 3.89 -0.38
CA ALA A 20 14.10 2.98 0.65
C ALA A 20 14.35 3.70 1.98
N ASP A 21 14.76 4.97 1.92
CA ASP A 21 15.02 5.81 3.09
C ASP A 21 14.41 7.22 2.91
N PRO A 22 13.48 7.65 3.77
CA PRO A 22 12.90 8.99 3.71
C PRO A 22 13.93 10.12 3.92
N SER A 23 15.07 9.83 4.55
CA SER A 23 16.15 10.80 4.79
C SER A 23 17.13 10.91 3.61
N ARG A 24 17.10 9.94 2.68
CA ARG A 24 17.93 9.89 1.47
C ARG A 24 17.01 9.81 0.25
N SER A 25 16.43 10.96 -0.08
CA SER A 25 15.46 11.11 -1.17
C SER A 25 16.04 10.81 -2.57
N ASP A 26 17.35 10.65 -2.69
CA ASP A 26 18.08 10.32 -3.91
C ASP A 26 18.12 8.80 -4.21
N LEU A 27 17.76 7.95 -3.26
CA LEU A 27 17.78 6.49 -3.41
C LEU A 27 16.36 5.91 -3.57
N SER A 28 15.85 5.98 -4.81
CA SER A 28 14.68 5.20 -5.22
C SER A 28 15.12 3.77 -5.59
N THR A 29 14.37 2.79 -5.10
CA THR A 29 14.54 1.37 -5.44
C THR A 29 13.29 0.90 -6.17
N SER A 30 13.49 0.04 -7.18
CA SER A 30 12.42 -0.63 -7.88
C SER A 30 12.41 -2.12 -7.54
N LEU A 31 11.20 -2.69 -7.44
CA LEU A 31 11.01 -4.12 -7.20
C LEU A 31 9.81 -4.62 -8.00
N VAL A 32 9.95 -5.81 -8.58
CA VAL A 32 8.83 -6.54 -9.18
C VAL A 32 8.12 -7.32 -8.07
N VAL A 33 6.81 -7.09 -7.91
CA VAL A 33 6.02 -7.76 -6.89
C VAL A 33 5.92 -9.26 -7.21
N PRO A 34 6.37 -10.15 -6.31
CA PRO A 34 6.32 -11.58 -6.56
C PRO A 34 4.90 -12.14 -6.64
N LYS A 35 4.79 -13.33 -7.22
CA LYS A 35 3.54 -14.07 -7.34
C LYS A 35 2.86 -14.32 -6.00
N GLY A 36 1.56 -14.06 -5.93
CA GLY A 36 0.76 -14.23 -4.72
C GLY A 36 1.00 -13.18 -3.62
N LEU A 37 1.77 -12.12 -3.88
CA LEU A 37 2.01 -11.02 -2.95
C LEU A 37 1.44 -9.68 -3.47
N VAL A 38 1.31 -8.72 -2.55
CA VAL A 38 0.92 -7.33 -2.81
C VAL A 38 1.91 -6.36 -2.17
N TRP A 39 2.15 -5.25 -2.84
CA TRP A 39 2.88 -4.13 -2.27
C TRP A 39 1.92 -3.14 -1.64
N ILE A 40 2.04 -2.94 -0.33
CA ILE A 40 1.21 -1.97 0.41
C ILE A 40 2.07 -0.82 0.91
N GLN A 41 1.56 0.41 0.80
CA GLN A 41 2.23 1.59 1.30
C GLN A 41 1.22 2.54 1.93
N GLY A 42 1.62 3.18 3.03
CA GLY A 42 0.85 4.27 3.60
C GLY A 42 1.23 5.61 3.00
N ASP A 43 0.27 6.52 2.91
CA ASP A 43 0.47 7.86 2.34
C ASP A 43 1.43 8.73 3.20
N ASN A 44 1.65 8.38 4.48
CA ASN A 44 2.64 9.03 5.35
C ASN A 44 3.97 8.27 5.35
N ILE A 45 4.93 8.79 4.59
CA ILE A 45 6.23 8.14 4.39
C ILE A 45 7.12 8.08 5.65
N TYR A 46 6.91 8.97 6.62
CA TYR A 46 7.79 9.09 7.80
C TYR A 46 7.34 8.26 9.01
N SER A 47 6.10 7.77 9.02
CA SER A 47 5.50 7.11 10.19
C SER A 47 4.75 5.83 9.84
N SER A 48 4.75 5.42 8.56
CA SER A 48 4.05 4.22 8.13
C SER A 48 4.97 3.01 8.17
N ASN A 49 4.58 2.02 8.98
CA ASN A 49 5.11 0.66 8.87
C ASN A 49 4.38 -0.06 7.72
N ASP A 50 5.10 -0.33 6.62
CA ASP A 50 4.55 -0.88 5.37
C ASP A 50 5.60 -1.64 4.56
N SER A 51 5.29 -1.99 3.30
CA SER A 51 6.13 -2.87 2.47
C SER A 51 7.54 -2.34 2.20
N ARG A 52 7.81 -1.04 2.40
CA ARG A 52 9.18 -0.52 2.31
C ARG A 52 10.13 -1.14 3.34
N GLN A 53 9.60 -1.46 4.52
CA GLN A 53 10.35 -2.02 5.64
C GLN A 53 10.13 -3.53 5.77
N LEU A 54 8.91 -3.99 5.47
CA LEU A 54 8.49 -5.39 5.66
C LEU A 54 8.61 -6.25 4.39
N GLY A 55 8.72 -5.62 3.23
CA GLY A 55 8.59 -6.26 1.92
C GLY A 55 7.13 -6.49 1.48
N PRO A 56 6.93 -7.15 0.32
CA PRO A 56 5.61 -7.49 -0.17
C PRO A 56 4.86 -8.44 0.79
N ILE A 57 3.55 -8.29 0.89
CA ILE A 57 2.69 -9.02 1.83
C ILE A 57 1.84 -10.04 1.09
N ALA A 58 1.59 -11.22 1.68
CA ALA A 58 0.78 -12.25 1.05
C ALA A 58 -0.68 -11.81 0.86
N TYR A 59 -1.25 -12.10 -0.33
CA TYR A 59 -2.66 -11.81 -0.63
C TYR A 59 -3.63 -12.40 0.41
N GLY A 60 -3.32 -13.57 0.96
CA GLY A 60 -4.15 -14.23 1.98
C GLY A 60 -4.27 -13.47 3.31
N LEU A 61 -3.42 -12.47 3.56
CA LEU A 61 -3.51 -11.60 4.74
C LEU A 61 -4.45 -10.41 4.54
N VAL A 62 -4.91 -10.18 3.30
CA VAL A 62 -5.84 -9.10 2.98
C VAL A 62 -7.25 -9.51 3.42
N LEU A 63 -7.78 -8.82 4.43
CA LEU A 63 -9.12 -9.10 4.97
C LEU A 63 -10.26 -8.55 4.10
N GLY A 64 -10.01 -7.50 3.31
CA GLY A 64 -11.02 -6.89 2.47
C GLY A 64 -10.56 -5.61 1.80
N LYS A 65 -11.40 -5.11 0.87
CA LYS A 65 -11.18 -3.86 0.14
C LYS A 65 -12.17 -2.80 0.61
N VAL A 66 -11.69 -1.60 0.89
CA VAL A 66 -12.55 -0.45 1.18
C VAL A 66 -13.29 -0.07 -0.10
N PHE A 67 -14.62 -0.09 -0.06
CA PHE A 67 -15.47 0.11 -1.24
C PHE A 67 -16.36 1.36 -1.16
N CYS A 68 -16.47 2.02 0.00
CA CYS A 68 -17.34 3.19 0.18
C CYS A 68 -16.69 4.22 1.12
N ARG A 69 -16.89 5.49 0.81
CA ARG A 69 -16.54 6.64 1.65
C ARG A 69 -17.82 7.21 2.23
N VAL A 70 -17.87 7.38 3.56
CA VAL A 70 -19.05 7.92 4.26
C VAL A 70 -18.93 9.42 4.50
N TRP A 71 -17.71 9.93 4.68
CA TRP A 71 -17.41 11.34 5.01
C TRP A 71 -16.29 11.90 4.12
N PRO A 72 -16.31 13.20 3.76
CA PRO A 72 -17.38 14.17 4.03
C PRO A 72 -18.69 13.85 3.29
N PRO A 73 -19.86 14.36 3.73
CA PRO A 73 -21.15 13.94 3.16
C PRO A 73 -21.30 14.28 1.68
N GLN A 74 -20.71 15.39 1.25
CA GLN A 74 -20.59 15.81 -0.15
C GLN A 74 -19.83 14.80 -1.04
N ASP A 75 -19.13 13.90 -0.38
CA ASP A 75 -18.16 12.97 -0.93
C ASP A 75 -18.62 11.51 -0.70
N PHE A 76 -19.82 11.32 -0.13
CA PHE A 76 -20.42 10.01 0.12
C PHE A 76 -20.57 9.23 -1.18
N GLY A 77 -20.07 7.99 -1.21
CA GLY A 77 -20.23 7.13 -2.37
C GLY A 77 -19.18 6.03 -2.49
N ARG A 78 -19.29 5.27 -3.59
CA ARG A 78 -18.41 4.13 -3.87
C ARG A 78 -16.99 4.59 -4.19
N LEU A 79 -15.99 3.95 -3.59
CA LEU A 79 -14.58 4.15 -3.91
C LEU A 79 -14.20 3.23 -5.08
N GLY A 80 -13.78 3.83 -6.19
CA GLY A 80 -13.49 3.14 -7.45
C GLY A 80 -14.72 3.06 -8.35
N LYS A 81 -14.57 3.59 -9.57
CA LYS A 81 -15.43 3.24 -10.69
C LYS A 81 -15.12 1.81 -11.11
#